data_AF-A0A946RXM7-F1
#
_entry.id   AF-A0A946RXM7-F1
#
_cell.length_a   1.000
_cell.length_b   1.000
_cell.length_c   1.000
_cell.angle_alpha   90.00
_cell.angle_beta   90.00
_cell.angle_gamma   90.00
#
_symmetry.space_group_name_H-M   'P 1'
#
loop_
_entity.id
_entity.type
_entity.pdbx_description
1 polymer ?
#
loop_
_entity_poly.entity_id
_entity_poly.type
_entity_poly.pdbx_seq_one_letter_code
_entity_poly.pdbx_strand_id
1 'polypeptide(L)'
;MSSESQKQPGKFVRTFLAISIAVIILLSASSIQTQAGMLDSLDIATLDSALVLLNLKPEELGFDKLWASDDTFRLAVVEKYLNNPYEFPDYVDESQTVVDSFYLDPGELIRFFADQLKVDPDAKPAVLPEPLQLEYDPIAPFDLWMAALTAADPHLSGFYSELDSLDIHDILLGGPGMWGDDENDSIKALTKGKWQREFDVDFDSTRDAGSDRILDIMKKMDMDELLQAGMITVPVAQSIARNISESGYQSDPVRYFVEGVTGRLIFHAKTEWGTFVIGDTEDNTYEGDFAAIIDLGGNDTYRGRCAGAIGELGNAYSLLIDLEGDDYYDSDDLDVAHGAGVLGIGILIDRDGNDTYRSGGYSQGAGMFGIGFHVDHNGADDRRGRYFMQGAGHCGVGVLIDTGDEKSDDRYLGSTWSQGFAGVYGYGLLFDDG
;
A
#
# COMPACT_ATOMS: atom_id res chain seq x y z
N MET A 1 -10.61 32.79 -70.07
CA MET A 1 -10.07 31.42 -70.17
C MET A 1 -8.86 31.39 -69.25
N SER A 2 -8.80 30.68 -68.12
CA SER A 2 -9.48 29.47 -67.67
C SER A 2 -9.64 29.54 -66.13
N SER A 3 -10.70 28.94 -65.63
CA SER A 3 -11.17 29.00 -64.24
C SER A 3 -10.41 28.03 -63.32
N GLU A 4 -10.07 28.54 -62.14
CA GLU A 4 -9.53 27.82 -60.98
C GLU A 4 -10.43 26.65 -60.56
N SER A 5 -9.84 25.48 -60.30
CA SER A 5 -10.51 24.40 -59.57
C SER A 5 -9.98 24.34 -58.14
N GLN A 6 -10.82 24.77 -57.20
CA GLN A 6 -10.65 24.48 -55.78
C GLN A 6 -10.79 22.97 -55.57
N LYS A 7 -9.69 22.28 -55.25
CA LYS A 7 -9.74 20.90 -54.75
C LYS A 7 -10.21 20.95 -53.28
N GLN A 8 -11.46 20.54 -53.04
CA GLN A 8 -11.94 20.24 -51.69
C GLN A 8 -11.16 19.05 -51.11
N PRO A 9 -10.54 19.14 -49.93
CA PRO A 9 -10.12 17.97 -49.16
C PRO A 9 -11.37 17.40 -48.45
N GLY A 10 -12.30 16.86 -49.22
CA GLY A 10 -13.71 16.80 -48.81
C GLY A 10 -14.26 15.46 -48.34
N LYS A 11 -13.62 14.33 -48.65
CA LYS A 11 -14.20 13.00 -48.32
C LYS A 11 -13.22 12.00 -47.73
N PHE A 12 -12.01 11.84 -48.29
CA PHE A 12 -11.10 10.79 -47.83
C PHE A 12 -10.57 11.03 -46.41
N VAL A 13 -10.18 12.27 -46.08
CA VAL A 13 -9.72 12.65 -44.72
C VAL A 13 -10.85 12.57 -43.70
N ARG A 14 -12.09 12.90 -44.09
CA ARG A 14 -13.26 12.81 -43.20
C ARG A 14 -13.69 11.37 -42.95
N THR A 15 -13.55 10.47 -43.92
CA THR A 15 -13.82 9.04 -43.76
C THR A 15 -12.72 8.35 -42.94
N PHE A 16 -11.45 8.72 -43.10
CA PHE A 16 -10.37 8.20 -42.26
C PHE A 16 -10.49 8.69 -40.81
N LEU A 17 -10.78 9.98 -40.60
CA LEU A 17 -10.98 10.53 -39.25
C LEU A 17 -12.23 9.95 -38.57
N ALA A 18 -13.31 9.70 -39.31
CA ALA A 18 -14.51 9.07 -38.78
C ALA A 18 -14.31 7.58 -38.44
N ILE A 19 -13.50 6.85 -39.22
CA ILE A 19 -13.15 5.45 -38.92
C ILE A 19 -12.17 5.40 -37.74
N SER A 20 -11.19 6.30 -37.65
CA SER A 20 -10.28 6.40 -36.50
C SER A 20 -11.00 6.79 -35.21
N ILE A 21 -11.94 7.74 -35.27
CA ILE A 21 -12.77 8.11 -34.11
C ILE A 21 -13.73 6.97 -33.74
N ALA A 22 -14.31 6.26 -34.72
CA ALA A 22 -15.16 5.10 -34.43
C ALA A 22 -14.36 3.92 -33.85
N VAL A 23 -13.12 3.70 -34.28
CA VAL A 23 -12.22 2.67 -33.74
C VAL A 23 -11.71 3.07 -32.35
N ILE A 24 -11.42 4.35 -32.10
CA ILE A 24 -11.09 4.84 -30.75
C ILE A 24 -12.30 4.73 -29.81
N ILE A 25 -13.51 5.05 -30.27
CA ILE A 25 -14.74 4.89 -29.48
C ILE A 25 -15.09 3.41 -29.29
N LEU A 26 -14.82 2.53 -30.27
CA LEU A 26 -15.02 1.09 -30.13
C LEU A 26 -13.97 0.42 -29.24
N LEU A 27 -12.73 0.93 -29.22
CA LEU A 27 -11.66 0.48 -28.32
C LEU A 27 -11.83 1.04 -26.90
N SER A 28 -12.41 2.23 -26.74
CA SER A 28 -12.80 2.78 -25.44
C SER A 28 -14.17 2.29 -24.95
N ALA A 29 -14.96 1.65 -25.82
CA ALA A 29 -16.24 1.03 -25.46
C ALA A 29 -16.12 -0.50 -25.30
N SER A 30 -15.00 -1.10 -25.72
CA SER A 30 -14.69 -2.51 -25.41
C SER A 30 -14.17 -2.72 -23.98
N SER A 31 -13.94 -1.64 -23.21
CA SER A 31 -13.55 -1.71 -21.80
C SER A 31 -14.67 -1.35 -20.83
N ILE A 32 -15.90 -1.11 -21.30
CA ILE A 32 -17.06 -1.17 -20.38
C ILE A 32 -17.51 -2.63 -20.32
N GLN A 33 -16.67 -3.46 -19.71
CA GLN A 33 -17.21 -4.59 -18.96
C GLN A 33 -18.17 -3.95 -17.96
N THR A 34 -19.46 -4.25 -18.10
CA THR A 34 -20.35 -4.07 -16.96
C THR A 34 -19.82 -5.04 -15.94
N GLN A 35 -19.06 -4.52 -14.97
CA GLN A 35 -18.53 -5.30 -13.87
C GLN A 35 -19.74 -6.04 -13.29
N ALA A 36 -19.74 -7.36 -13.44
CA ALA A 36 -20.79 -8.18 -12.87
C ALA A 36 -20.60 -8.03 -11.37
N GLY A 37 -21.52 -7.29 -10.72
CA GLY A 37 -21.49 -7.15 -9.28
C GLY A 37 -21.49 -8.52 -8.61
N MET A 38 -20.99 -8.57 -7.38
CA MET A 38 -20.75 -9.81 -6.63
C MET A 38 -21.97 -10.76 -6.64
N LEU A 39 -23.18 -10.20 -6.65
CA LEU A 39 -24.42 -10.95 -6.88
C LEU A 39 -25.11 -10.50 -8.16
N ASP A 40 -25.39 -11.45 -9.04
CA ASP A 40 -26.18 -11.17 -10.23
C ASP A 40 -27.70 -11.20 -9.94
N SER A 41 -28.52 -10.87 -10.95
CA SER A 41 -29.98 -10.87 -10.80
C SER A 41 -30.58 -12.24 -10.46
N LEU A 42 -29.92 -13.34 -10.83
CA LEU A 42 -30.35 -14.70 -10.53
C LEU A 42 -29.97 -15.07 -9.09
N ASP A 43 -28.80 -14.65 -8.61
CA ASP A 43 -28.36 -14.83 -7.23
C ASP A 43 -29.33 -14.12 -6.27
N ILE A 44 -29.65 -12.84 -6.56
CA ILE A 44 -30.61 -12.05 -5.78
C ILE A 44 -31.99 -12.74 -5.76
N ALA A 45 -32.50 -13.16 -6.93
CA ALA A 45 -33.80 -13.83 -7.00
C ALA A 45 -33.81 -15.16 -6.22
N THR A 46 -32.68 -15.87 -6.18
CA THR A 46 -32.52 -17.12 -5.44
C THR A 46 -32.49 -16.87 -3.93
N LEU A 47 -31.75 -15.86 -3.47
CA LEU A 47 -31.71 -15.45 -2.07
C LEU A 47 -33.10 -14.98 -1.60
N ASP A 48 -33.77 -14.12 -2.35
CA ASP A 48 -35.13 -13.67 -2.05
C ASP A 48 -36.10 -14.85 -1.92
N SER A 49 -36.01 -15.82 -2.84
CA SER A 49 -36.83 -17.03 -2.78
C SER A 49 -36.55 -17.87 -1.53
N ALA A 50 -35.28 -18.00 -1.13
CA ALA A 50 -34.88 -18.71 0.07
C ALA A 50 -35.42 -18.02 1.34
N LEU A 51 -35.33 -16.68 1.42
CA LEU A 51 -35.89 -15.90 2.53
C LEU A 51 -37.40 -16.10 2.66
N VAL A 52 -38.13 -16.07 1.53
CA VAL A 52 -39.58 -16.37 1.51
C VAL A 52 -39.88 -17.78 2.04
N LEU A 53 -39.12 -18.80 1.64
CA LEU A 53 -39.30 -20.17 2.12
C LEU A 53 -39.03 -20.32 3.62
N LEU A 54 -38.08 -19.56 4.15
CA LEU A 54 -37.75 -19.51 5.57
C LEU A 54 -38.69 -18.60 6.38
N ASN A 55 -39.59 -17.89 5.70
CA ASN A 55 -40.46 -16.86 6.29
C ASN A 55 -39.64 -15.80 7.06
N LEU A 56 -38.54 -15.36 6.44
CA LEU A 56 -37.67 -14.28 6.90
C LEU A 56 -37.73 -13.12 5.92
N LYS A 57 -37.52 -11.92 6.42
CA LYS A 57 -37.22 -10.72 5.63
C LYS A 57 -35.72 -10.41 5.68
N PRO A 58 -35.17 -9.69 4.70
CA PRO A 58 -33.76 -9.29 4.72
C PRO A 58 -33.33 -8.59 6.01
N GLU A 59 -34.20 -7.73 6.58
CA GLU A 59 -33.90 -6.99 7.81
C GLU A 59 -33.83 -7.89 9.07
N GLU A 60 -34.33 -9.12 8.97
CA GLU A 60 -34.32 -10.11 10.06
C GLU A 60 -33.05 -10.97 10.06
N LEU A 61 -32.14 -10.77 9.09
CA LEU A 61 -30.85 -11.45 9.01
C LEU A 61 -29.77 -10.83 9.92
N GLY A 62 -30.01 -9.62 10.43
CA GLY A 62 -29.06 -8.88 11.23
C GLY A 62 -28.67 -9.59 12.54
N PHE A 63 -27.42 -9.38 12.97
CA PHE A 63 -26.87 -9.87 14.22
C PHE A 63 -26.63 -8.70 15.19
N ASP A 64 -27.51 -8.54 16.18
CA ASP A 64 -27.26 -7.61 17.28
C ASP A 64 -26.26 -8.24 18.27
N LYS A 65 -25.04 -7.68 18.32
CA LYS A 65 -23.99 -8.08 19.26
C LYS A 65 -23.42 -6.89 20.04
N LEU A 66 -24.27 -6.03 20.57
CA LEU A 66 -23.88 -4.91 21.43
C LEU A 66 -23.69 -5.33 22.91
N TRP A 67 -22.68 -6.16 23.20
CA TRP A 67 -22.43 -6.67 24.56
C TRP A 67 -21.34 -5.92 25.33
N ALA A 68 -20.50 -5.14 24.64
CA ALA A 68 -19.39 -4.41 25.25
C ALA A 68 -19.79 -2.99 25.65
N SER A 69 -19.40 -2.58 26.85
CA SER A 69 -19.64 -1.23 27.39
C SER A 69 -18.63 -0.18 26.91
N ASP A 70 -17.43 -0.61 26.51
CA ASP A 70 -16.44 0.21 25.82
C ASP A 70 -16.50 -0.18 24.33
N ASP A 71 -16.80 0.79 23.48
CA ASP A 71 -16.88 0.65 22.02
C ASP A 71 -15.92 1.60 21.29
N THR A 72 -14.86 2.06 21.96
CA THR A 72 -13.87 3.03 21.42
C THR A 72 -13.39 2.66 20.02
N PHE A 73 -13.12 1.37 19.77
CA PHE A 73 -12.61 0.88 18.48
C PHE A 73 -13.68 0.23 17.58
N ARG A 74 -14.97 0.39 17.87
CA ARG A 74 -16.04 -0.19 17.05
C ARG A 74 -16.22 0.62 15.77
N LEU A 75 -15.99 -0.04 14.62
CA LEU A 75 -16.14 0.58 13.30
C LEU A 75 -17.59 0.59 12.82
N ALA A 76 -17.98 1.66 12.09
CA ALA A 76 -19.35 1.85 11.60
C ALA A 76 -19.67 0.84 10.50
N VAL A 77 -18.69 0.54 9.65
CA VAL A 77 -18.79 -0.47 8.59
C VAL A 77 -19.17 -1.84 9.16
N VAL A 78 -18.55 -2.25 10.26
CA VAL A 78 -18.85 -3.53 10.94
C VAL A 78 -20.27 -3.53 11.47
N GLU A 79 -20.72 -2.44 12.10
CA GLU A 79 -22.08 -2.32 12.62
C GLU A 79 -23.12 -2.32 11.48
N LYS A 80 -22.87 -1.61 10.38
CA LYS A 80 -23.74 -1.54 9.22
C LYS A 80 -24.01 -2.93 8.64
N TYR A 81 -22.97 -3.70 8.36
CA TYR A 81 -23.09 -4.99 7.68
C TYR A 81 -23.44 -6.16 8.61
N LEU A 82 -23.12 -6.08 9.91
CA LEU A 82 -23.69 -7.04 10.87
C LEU A 82 -25.20 -6.86 11.03
N ASN A 83 -25.70 -5.63 10.98
CA ASN A 83 -27.14 -5.36 11.04
C ASN A 83 -27.86 -5.60 9.71
N ASN A 84 -27.18 -5.37 8.58
CA ASN A 84 -27.75 -5.49 7.23
C ASN A 84 -26.85 -6.34 6.32
N PRO A 85 -26.70 -7.66 6.58
CA PRO A 85 -25.78 -8.51 5.82
C PRO A 85 -26.13 -8.63 4.34
N TYR A 86 -27.37 -8.31 3.96
CA TYR A 86 -27.81 -8.30 2.56
C TYR A 86 -27.17 -7.17 1.72
N GLU A 87 -26.67 -6.12 2.37
CA GLU A 87 -25.97 -5.00 1.71
C GLU A 87 -24.46 -5.25 1.55
N PHE A 88 -23.92 -6.32 2.14
CA PHE A 88 -22.48 -6.62 2.10
C PHE A 88 -21.91 -6.84 0.69
N PRO A 89 -22.64 -7.45 -0.27
CA PRO A 89 -22.17 -7.55 -1.65
C PRO A 89 -21.86 -6.20 -2.30
N ASP A 90 -22.69 -5.17 -2.06
CA ASP A 90 -22.47 -3.83 -2.62
C ASP A 90 -21.17 -3.20 -2.09
N TYR A 91 -20.78 -3.51 -0.84
CA TYR A 91 -19.50 -3.08 -0.27
C TYR A 91 -18.30 -3.70 -0.98
N VAL A 92 -18.41 -4.97 -1.38
CA VAL A 92 -17.35 -5.67 -2.12
C VAL A 92 -17.18 -5.02 -3.49
N ASP A 93 -18.29 -4.73 -4.19
CA ASP A 93 -18.27 -4.07 -5.50
C ASP A 93 -17.71 -2.63 -5.42
N GLU A 94 -18.08 -1.88 -4.38
CA GLU A 94 -17.51 -0.55 -4.10
C GLU A 94 -16.01 -0.64 -3.83
N SER A 95 -15.58 -1.58 -2.98
CA SER A 95 -14.16 -1.79 -2.66
C SER A 95 -13.35 -2.10 -3.92
N GLN A 96 -13.88 -2.97 -4.79
CA GLN A 96 -13.24 -3.29 -6.06
C GLN A 96 -13.13 -2.05 -6.96
N THR A 97 -14.22 -1.29 -7.13
CA THR A 97 -14.23 -0.07 -7.96
C THR A 97 -13.16 0.94 -7.53
N VAL A 98 -12.99 1.11 -6.22
CA VAL A 98 -11.99 2.03 -5.65
C VAL A 98 -10.57 1.51 -5.84
N VAL A 99 -10.34 0.20 -5.76
CA VAL A 99 -9.02 -0.39 -6.05
C VAL A 99 -8.70 -0.28 -7.54
N ASP A 100 -9.66 -0.55 -8.43
CA ASP A 100 -9.48 -0.43 -9.88
C ASP A 100 -9.12 1.01 -10.31
N SER A 101 -9.55 2.02 -9.54
CA SER A 101 -9.22 3.43 -9.81
C SER A 101 -7.85 3.86 -9.26
N PHE A 102 -7.19 3.04 -8.42
CA PHE A 102 -5.97 3.39 -7.70
C PHE A 102 -4.85 3.92 -8.61
N TYR A 103 -4.66 3.32 -9.79
CA TYR A 103 -3.63 3.76 -10.74
C TYR A 103 -3.84 5.22 -11.21
N LEU A 104 -5.10 5.66 -11.30
CA LEU A 104 -5.48 6.99 -11.78
C LEU A 104 -5.68 7.99 -10.63
N ASP A 105 -6.39 7.60 -9.58
CA ASP A 105 -6.67 8.42 -8.40
C ASP A 105 -6.38 7.64 -7.10
N PRO A 106 -5.10 7.50 -6.72
CA PRO A 106 -4.72 6.82 -5.47
C PRO A 106 -5.28 7.51 -4.22
N GLY A 107 -5.69 8.78 -4.33
CA GLY A 107 -6.34 9.51 -3.24
C GLY A 107 -7.76 9.02 -2.95
N GLU A 108 -8.46 8.43 -3.92
CA GLU A 108 -9.77 7.83 -3.71
C GLU A 108 -9.69 6.65 -2.73
N LEU A 109 -8.68 5.80 -2.88
CA LEU A 109 -8.45 4.64 -2.02
C LEU A 109 -8.19 5.04 -0.56
N ILE A 110 -7.36 6.06 -0.33
CA ILE A 110 -7.10 6.54 1.04
C ILE A 110 -8.35 7.17 1.67
N ARG A 111 -9.17 7.92 0.91
CA ARG A 111 -10.46 8.44 1.40
C ARG A 111 -11.44 7.32 1.73
N PHE A 112 -11.44 6.25 0.94
CA PHE A 112 -12.23 5.07 1.23
C PHE A 112 -11.82 4.42 2.55
N PHE A 113 -10.52 4.28 2.83
CA PHE A 113 -10.03 3.80 4.13
C PHE A 113 -10.44 4.71 5.28
N ALA A 114 -10.38 6.03 5.08
CA ALA A 114 -10.80 7.00 6.09
C ALA A 114 -12.27 6.81 6.49
N ASP A 115 -13.17 6.61 5.52
CA ASP A 115 -14.58 6.31 5.79
C ASP A 115 -14.73 5.01 6.61
N GLN A 116 -14.00 3.94 6.25
CA GLN A 116 -14.07 2.67 6.96
C GLN A 116 -13.57 2.77 8.41
N LEU A 117 -12.59 3.65 8.66
CA LEU A 117 -11.98 3.88 9.96
C LEU A 117 -12.62 5.03 10.75
N LYS A 118 -13.74 5.60 10.29
CA LYS A 118 -14.39 6.77 10.92
C LYS A 118 -13.44 7.97 11.10
N VAL A 119 -12.50 8.12 10.18
CA VAL A 119 -11.56 9.24 10.10
C VAL A 119 -12.14 10.28 9.15
N ASP A 120 -12.02 11.55 9.49
CA ASP A 120 -12.41 12.64 8.59
C ASP A 120 -11.20 13.03 7.72
N PRO A 121 -11.15 12.61 6.43
CA PRO A 121 -10.02 12.90 5.56
C PRO A 121 -9.93 14.39 5.17
N ASP A 122 -10.91 15.22 5.53
CA ASP A 122 -10.90 16.66 5.25
C ASP A 122 -10.69 17.52 6.51
N ALA A 123 -10.59 16.91 7.71
CA ALA A 123 -10.42 17.64 8.96
C ALA A 123 -9.12 18.45 9.03
N LYS A 124 -8.05 17.94 8.38
CA LYS A 124 -6.70 18.51 8.36
C LYS A 124 -6.13 18.42 6.94
N PRO A 125 -6.65 19.20 5.98
CA PRO A 125 -6.47 18.90 4.55
C PRO A 125 -5.00 18.92 4.14
N ALA A 126 -4.55 17.78 3.64
CA ALA A 126 -3.26 17.61 2.98
C ALA A 126 -3.12 18.57 1.79
N VAL A 127 -1.95 19.22 1.66
CA VAL A 127 -1.57 19.97 0.47
C VAL A 127 -0.54 19.16 -0.30
N LEU A 128 -0.99 18.55 -1.39
CA LEU A 128 -0.09 17.82 -2.29
C LEU A 128 0.91 18.78 -2.95
N PRO A 129 2.18 18.36 -3.11
CA PRO A 129 3.15 19.11 -3.90
C PRO A 129 2.72 19.19 -5.37
N GLU A 130 3.26 20.17 -6.09
CA GLU A 130 3.06 20.27 -7.54
C GLU A 130 3.59 19.01 -8.22
N PRO A 131 2.84 18.43 -9.18
CA PRO A 131 3.24 17.19 -9.85
C PRO A 131 4.52 17.40 -10.68
N LEU A 132 5.24 16.29 -10.95
CA LEU A 132 6.36 16.31 -11.89
C LEU A 132 5.89 16.86 -13.23
N GLN A 133 6.70 17.75 -13.80
CA GLN A 133 6.56 18.11 -15.19
C GLN A 133 7.19 17.00 -16.03
N LEU A 134 6.56 16.63 -17.15
CA LEU A 134 7.07 15.61 -18.08
C LEU A 134 8.34 16.06 -18.85
N GLU A 135 8.93 17.21 -18.50
CA GLU A 135 10.21 17.61 -19.04
C GLU A 135 11.34 16.84 -18.33
N TYR A 136 12.37 16.46 -19.09
CA TYR A 136 13.49 15.65 -18.60
C TYR A 136 14.28 16.37 -17.49
N ASP A 137 14.27 15.80 -16.29
CA ASP A 137 15.13 16.19 -15.17
C ASP A 137 15.46 14.96 -14.29
N PRO A 138 16.73 14.51 -14.24
CA PRO A 138 17.15 13.32 -13.52
C PRO A 138 17.06 13.44 -11.98
N ILE A 139 16.79 14.63 -11.45
CA ILE A 139 16.66 14.90 -10.02
C ILE A 139 15.18 15.07 -9.63
N ALA A 140 14.28 15.27 -10.59
CA ALA A 140 12.90 15.60 -10.28
C ALA A 140 12.16 14.55 -9.43
N PRO A 141 12.35 13.22 -9.60
CA PRO A 141 11.77 12.23 -8.69
C PRO A 141 12.20 12.43 -7.23
N PHE A 142 13.48 12.78 -7.00
CA PHE A 142 13.99 13.11 -5.68
C PHE A 142 13.32 14.37 -5.12
N ASP A 143 13.29 15.46 -5.90
CA ASP A 143 12.71 16.74 -5.44
C ASP A 143 11.22 16.60 -5.11
N LEU A 144 10.45 15.85 -5.92
CA LEU A 144 9.05 15.61 -5.66
C LEU A 144 8.85 14.77 -4.39
N TRP A 145 9.62 13.69 -4.22
CA TRP A 145 9.54 12.88 -3.01
C TRP A 145 9.90 13.70 -1.77
N MET A 146 10.93 14.54 -1.84
CA MET A 146 11.32 15.39 -0.71
C MET A 146 10.25 16.42 -0.35
N ALA A 147 9.57 16.99 -1.35
CA ALA A 147 8.45 17.88 -1.12
C ALA A 147 7.27 17.16 -0.43
N ALA A 148 7.00 15.91 -0.82
CA ALA A 148 5.98 15.08 -0.18
C ALA A 148 6.32 14.77 1.28
N LEU A 149 7.57 14.36 1.57
CA LEU A 149 8.00 14.09 2.94
C LEU A 149 7.89 15.35 3.82
N THR A 150 8.32 16.51 3.29
CA THR A 150 8.19 17.80 4.01
C THR A 150 6.73 18.14 4.35
N ALA A 151 5.79 17.81 3.45
CA ALA A 151 4.37 18.04 3.67
C ALA A 151 3.74 16.99 4.61
N ALA A 152 4.19 15.74 4.56
CA ALA A 152 3.65 14.64 5.35
C ALA A 152 4.20 14.57 6.79
N ASP A 153 5.41 15.06 7.03
CA ASP A 153 6.11 14.95 8.32
C ASP A 153 5.35 15.56 9.52
N PRO A 154 4.72 16.75 9.41
CA PRO A 154 3.89 17.29 10.48
C PRO A 154 2.69 16.40 10.82
N HIS A 155 2.12 15.71 9.83
CA HIS A 155 1.01 14.79 10.02
C HIS A 155 1.48 13.49 10.67
N LEU A 156 2.54 12.86 10.15
CA LEU A 156 3.07 11.64 10.77
C LEU A 156 3.53 11.91 12.21
N SER A 157 4.14 13.05 12.49
CA SER A 157 4.47 13.48 13.85
C SER A 157 3.23 13.70 14.72
N GLY A 158 2.14 14.22 14.14
CA GLY A 158 0.85 14.41 14.80
C GLY A 158 0.22 13.10 15.26
N PHE A 159 0.33 12.04 14.46
CA PHE A 159 -0.24 10.72 14.73
C PHE A 159 0.19 10.13 16.09
N TYR A 160 1.46 10.29 16.46
CA TYR A 160 2.01 9.83 17.74
C TYR A 160 2.35 10.97 18.71
N SER A 161 1.81 12.18 18.51
CA SER A 161 2.18 13.37 19.30
C SER A 161 1.77 13.30 20.78
N GLU A 162 0.75 12.52 21.13
CA GLU A 162 0.33 12.29 22.52
C GLU A 162 1.05 11.11 23.19
N LEU A 163 1.92 10.40 22.46
CA LEU A 163 2.69 9.29 23.00
C LEU A 163 3.93 9.81 23.73
N ASP A 164 4.16 9.30 24.94
CA ASP A 164 5.44 9.52 25.61
C ASP A 164 6.48 8.45 25.19
N SER A 165 7.74 8.64 25.59
CA SER A 165 8.82 7.69 25.25
C SER A 165 8.56 6.27 25.78
N LEU A 166 7.74 6.13 26.84
CA LEU A 166 7.39 4.84 27.40
C LEU A 166 6.30 4.15 26.60
N ASP A 167 5.34 4.91 26.05
CA ASP A 167 4.36 4.41 25.10
C ASP A 167 5.05 3.87 23.84
N ILE A 168 5.98 4.62 23.23
CA ILE A 168 6.72 4.15 22.05
C ILE A 168 7.57 2.92 22.37
N HIS A 169 8.29 2.94 23.50
CA HIS A 169 9.04 1.77 23.97
C HIS A 169 8.13 0.53 24.10
N ASP A 170 6.93 0.68 24.66
CA ASP A 170 5.99 -0.43 24.86
C ASP A 170 5.42 -0.95 23.54
N ILE A 171 5.15 -0.07 22.55
CA ILE A 171 4.79 -0.48 21.18
C ILE A 171 5.91 -1.32 20.57
N LEU A 172 7.16 -0.84 20.59
CA LEU A 172 8.27 -1.55 19.97
C LEU A 172 8.57 -2.88 20.68
N LEU A 173 8.39 -2.91 22.01
CA LEU A 173 8.61 -4.10 22.82
C LEU A 173 7.55 -5.18 22.59
N GLY A 174 6.26 -4.80 22.62
CA GLY A 174 5.12 -5.70 22.61
C GLY A 174 4.57 -5.99 21.21
N GLY A 175 4.68 -5.03 20.29
CA GLY A 175 4.15 -5.09 18.92
C GLY A 175 4.49 -6.38 18.18
N PRO A 176 5.77 -6.83 18.13
CA PRO A 176 6.12 -8.05 17.41
C PRO A 176 5.42 -9.31 17.91
N GLY A 177 5.04 -9.34 19.20
CA GLY A 177 4.48 -10.51 19.88
C GLY A 177 3.03 -10.38 20.30
N MET A 178 2.36 -9.28 19.95
CA MET A 178 1.02 -8.98 20.46
C MET A 178 -0.05 -10.00 20.04
N TRP A 179 0.26 -10.77 19.00
CA TRP A 179 -0.61 -11.80 18.45
C TRP A 179 -0.49 -13.17 19.12
N GLY A 180 0.55 -13.36 19.95
CA GLY A 180 0.72 -14.60 20.71
C GLY A 180 -0.39 -14.76 21.74
N ASP A 181 -0.91 -15.98 21.88
CA ASP A 181 -1.88 -16.30 22.92
C ASP A 181 -1.25 -16.09 24.31
N ASP A 182 -2.01 -15.53 25.26
CA ASP A 182 -1.53 -15.26 26.63
C ASP A 182 -1.11 -16.55 27.36
N GLU A 183 -1.61 -17.71 26.92
CA GLU A 183 -1.28 -19.02 27.47
C GLU A 183 -0.05 -19.68 26.83
N ASN A 184 0.51 -19.13 25.74
CA ASN A 184 1.67 -19.70 25.04
C ASN A 184 2.91 -18.79 25.16
N ASP A 185 3.57 -18.89 26.31
CA ASP A 185 4.79 -18.14 26.68
C ASP A 185 5.93 -18.24 25.65
N SER A 186 6.00 -19.31 24.86
CA SER A 186 7.16 -19.58 24.01
C SER A 186 7.30 -18.63 22.81
N ILE A 187 6.20 -18.27 22.15
CA ILE A 187 6.23 -17.34 21.01
C ILE A 187 6.46 -15.92 21.50
N LYS A 188 5.74 -15.49 22.55
CA LYS A 188 5.92 -14.16 23.15
C LYS A 188 7.35 -13.93 23.62
N ALA A 189 7.99 -14.94 24.23
CA ALA A 189 9.38 -14.82 24.64
C ALA A 189 10.35 -14.62 23.46
N LEU A 190 10.08 -15.24 22.30
CA LEU A 190 10.90 -15.14 21.11
C LEU A 190 10.70 -13.81 20.36
N THR A 191 9.49 -13.25 20.38
CA THR A 191 9.13 -12.04 19.63
C THR A 191 9.24 -10.76 20.45
N LYS A 192 9.12 -10.82 21.78
CA LYS A 192 9.26 -9.64 22.66
C LYS A 192 10.57 -8.93 22.39
N GLY A 193 10.52 -7.63 22.08
CA GLY A 193 11.70 -6.81 21.79
C GLY A 193 12.46 -7.21 20.52
N LYS A 194 11.83 -7.95 19.60
CA LYS A 194 12.49 -8.44 18.39
C LYS A 194 12.98 -7.30 17.51
N TRP A 195 12.15 -6.28 17.27
CA TRP A 195 12.55 -5.12 16.49
C TRP A 195 13.76 -4.40 17.09
N GLN A 196 13.80 -4.16 18.40
CA GLN A 196 14.97 -3.55 19.04
C GLN A 196 16.24 -4.41 18.87
N ARG A 197 16.13 -5.75 18.96
CA ARG A 197 17.27 -6.65 18.73
C ARG A 197 17.82 -6.57 17.32
N GLU A 198 16.95 -6.43 16.32
CA GLU A 198 17.39 -6.30 14.93
C GLU A 198 18.19 -5.00 14.70
N PHE A 199 18.06 -4.00 15.58
CA PHE A 199 18.82 -2.75 15.57
C PHE A 199 19.93 -2.67 16.63
N ASP A 200 20.20 -3.76 17.36
CA ASP A 200 21.14 -3.79 18.50
C ASP A 200 20.83 -2.72 19.58
N VAL A 201 19.54 -2.45 19.80
CA VAL A 201 19.03 -1.52 20.82
C VAL A 201 18.63 -2.29 22.08
N ASP A 202 19.14 -1.84 23.23
CA ASP A 202 18.76 -2.39 24.53
C ASP A 202 17.29 -2.09 24.88
N PHE A 203 16.62 -3.04 25.53
CA PHE A 203 15.23 -2.88 26.01
C PHE A 203 15.02 -3.53 27.38
N ASP A 204 14.04 -3.04 28.14
CA ASP A 204 13.69 -3.63 29.44
C ASP A 204 12.88 -4.92 29.26
N SER A 205 13.59 -6.05 29.21
CA SER A 205 12.98 -7.38 29.10
C SER A 205 12.08 -7.78 30.29
N THR A 206 12.16 -7.09 31.44
CA THR A 206 11.31 -7.37 32.61
C THR A 206 9.92 -6.75 32.51
N ARG A 207 9.77 -5.74 31.62
CA ARG A 207 8.53 -5.01 31.42
C ARG A 207 7.55 -5.82 30.58
N ASP A 208 6.27 -5.83 30.95
CA ASP A 208 5.23 -6.50 30.19
C ASP A 208 4.35 -5.46 29.48
N ALA A 209 4.40 -5.45 28.14
CA ALA A 209 3.57 -4.62 27.28
C ALA A 209 2.46 -5.48 26.67
N GLY A 210 1.58 -5.97 27.53
CA GLY A 210 0.45 -6.82 27.14
C GLY A 210 -0.62 -6.07 26.34
N SER A 211 -1.60 -6.80 25.80
CA SER A 211 -2.62 -6.29 24.89
C SER A 211 -3.40 -5.09 25.45
N ASP A 212 -3.77 -5.09 26.73
CA ASP A 212 -4.47 -3.97 27.37
C ASP A 212 -3.64 -2.67 27.33
N ARG A 213 -2.33 -2.78 27.56
CA ARG A 213 -1.41 -1.63 27.51
C ARG A 213 -1.32 -1.07 26.09
N ILE A 214 -1.24 -1.95 25.08
CA ILE A 214 -1.23 -1.54 23.68
C ILE A 214 -2.54 -0.86 23.29
N LEU A 215 -3.70 -1.39 23.72
CA LEU A 215 -4.99 -0.76 23.48
C LEU A 215 -5.09 0.63 24.13
N ASP A 216 -4.57 0.81 25.34
CA ASP A 216 -4.52 2.13 26.00
C ASP A 216 -3.62 3.13 25.27
N ILE A 217 -2.55 2.65 24.63
CA ILE A 217 -1.67 3.49 23.80
C ILE A 217 -2.40 3.87 22.50
N MET A 218 -3.05 2.91 21.83
CA MET A 218 -3.83 3.15 20.61
C MET A 218 -4.90 4.23 20.79
N LYS A 219 -5.52 4.33 21.98
CA LYS A 219 -6.50 5.38 22.31
C LYS A 219 -5.94 6.80 22.24
N LYS A 220 -4.62 6.98 22.28
CA LYS A 220 -3.93 8.27 22.19
C LYS A 220 -3.46 8.61 20.77
N MET A 221 -3.57 7.67 19.84
CA MET A 221 -3.05 7.85 18.47
C MET A 221 -4.10 8.54 17.59
N ASP A 222 -3.65 9.50 16.77
CA ASP A 222 -4.53 10.31 15.91
C ASP A 222 -4.55 9.75 14.49
N MET A 223 -5.50 8.84 14.22
CA MET A 223 -5.64 8.21 12.90
C MET A 223 -5.99 9.20 11.78
N ASP A 224 -6.58 10.37 12.10
CA ASP A 224 -6.80 11.42 11.11
C ASP A 224 -5.45 11.88 10.55
N GLU A 225 -4.48 12.14 11.43
CA GLU A 225 -3.13 12.54 11.04
C GLU A 225 -2.40 11.47 10.23
N LEU A 226 -2.50 10.19 10.61
CA LEU A 226 -1.86 9.10 9.88
C LEU A 226 -2.38 9.04 8.43
N LEU A 227 -3.69 9.11 8.24
CA LEU A 227 -4.28 9.06 6.90
C LEU A 227 -3.97 10.32 6.08
N GLN A 228 -3.82 11.51 6.70
CA GLN A 228 -3.33 12.69 5.98
C GLN A 228 -1.91 12.51 5.45
N ALA A 229 -1.01 11.92 6.24
CA ALA A 229 0.32 11.60 5.76
C ALA A 229 0.27 10.63 4.56
N GLY A 230 -0.60 9.60 4.63
CA GLY A 230 -0.87 8.69 3.51
C GLY A 230 -1.47 9.36 2.27
N MET A 231 -2.40 10.30 2.45
CA MET A 231 -3.01 11.11 1.37
C MET A 231 -1.96 11.93 0.60
N ILE A 232 -0.78 12.16 1.18
CA ILE A 232 0.33 12.87 0.54
C ILE A 232 1.29 11.88 -0.11
N THR A 233 1.80 10.92 0.67
CA THR A 233 2.90 10.06 0.24
C THR A 233 2.50 9.06 -0.83
N VAL A 234 1.32 8.43 -0.71
CA VAL A 234 0.89 7.37 -1.64
C VAL A 234 0.61 7.95 -3.04
N PRO A 235 -0.16 9.05 -3.19
CA PRO A 235 -0.34 9.65 -4.52
C PRO A 235 0.94 10.16 -5.17
N VAL A 236 1.88 10.68 -4.38
CA VAL A 236 3.17 11.14 -4.90
C VAL A 236 4.02 9.96 -5.37
N ALA A 237 4.13 8.89 -4.58
CA ALA A 237 4.86 7.68 -4.99
C ALA A 237 4.31 7.11 -6.30
N GLN A 238 2.98 6.94 -6.40
CA GLN A 238 2.32 6.50 -7.63
C GLN A 238 2.59 7.44 -8.81
N SER A 239 2.55 8.76 -8.56
CA SER A 239 2.85 9.74 -9.61
C SER A 239 4.30 9.67 -10.07
N ILE A 240 5.26 9.41 -9.19
CA ILE A 240 6.67 9.23 -9.55
C ILE A 240 6.79 8.00 -10.46
N ALA A 241 6.31 6.83 -10.01
CA ALA A 241 6.36 5.59 -10.79
C ALA A 241 5.71 5.77 -12.18
N ARG A 242 4.49 6.33 -12.24
CA ARG A 242 3.77 6.59 -13.49
C ARG A 242 4.55 7.52 -14.43
N ASN A 243 5.02 8.65 -13.92
CA ASN A 243 5.68 9.65 -14.76
C ASN A 243 7.02 9.14 -15.31
N ILE A 244 7.78 8.36 -14.54
CA ILE A 244 9.03 7.77 -15.02
C ILE A 244 8.75 6.77 -16.14
N SER A 245 7.79 5.84 -15.96
CA SER A 245 7.38 4.89 -17.01
C SER A 245 6.86 5.57 -18.27
N GLU A 246 6.01 6.60 -18.14
CA GLU A 246 5.36 7.24 -19.29
C GLU A 246 6.28 8.19 -20.07
N SER A 247 7.30 8.76 -19.40
CA SER A 247 8.23 9.70 -20.04
C SER A 247 9.39 9.03 -20.76
N GLY A 248 9.62 7.72 -20.56
CA GLY A 248 10.83 7.04 -21.03
C GLY A 248 12.08 7.65 -20.40
N TYR A 249 11.99 7.95 -19.11
CA TYR A 249 13.01 8.62 -18.33
C TYR A 249 14.36 7.91 -18.46
N GLN A 250 15.38 8.62 -18.96
CA GLN A 250 16.72 8.08 -19.16
C GLN A 250 17.74 9.14 -18.80
N SER A 251 18.68 8.79 -17.93
CA SER A 251 19.85 9.63 -17.68
C SER A 251 21.14 8.86 -17.92
N ASP A 252 22.23 9.57 -18.20
CA ASP A 252 23.52 8.92 -18.43
C ASP A 252 23.96 8.22 -17.13
N PRO A 253 24.15 6.88 -17.13
CA PRO A 253 24.52 6.15 -15.93
C PRO A 253 25.87 6.61 -15.41
N VAL A 254 25.91 6.96 -14.13
CA VAL A 254 27.12 7.28 -13.39
C VAL A 254 27.43 6.11 -12.45
N ARG A 255 28.69 5.94 -12.08
CA ARG A 255 29.04 5.00 -11.02
C ARG A 255 29.30 5.76 -9.73
N TYR A 256 28.32 5.79 -8.85
CA TYR A 256 28.51 6.20 -7.46
C TYR A 256 28.90 4.99 -6.60
N PHE A 257 29.61 5.26 -5.52
CA PHE A 257 29.89 4.26 -4.49
C PHE A 257 29.12 4.65 -3.24
N VAL A 258 27.96 4.03 -3.07
CA VAL A 258 27.10 4.18 -1.89
C VAL A 258 27.24 2.90 -1.06
N GLU A 259 27.41 3.04 0.25
CA GLU A 259 27.46 1.89 1.15
C GLU A 259 26.15 1.08 1.03
N GLY A 260 26.27 -0.25 0.93
CA GLY A 260 25.12 -1.12 0.71
C GLY A 260 24.57 -1.12 -0.72
N VAL A 261 25.24 -0.50 -1.71
CA VAL A 261 24.85 -0.60 -3.14
C VAL A 261 25.97 -1.20 -3.97
N THR A 262 25.65 -2.24 -4.74
CA THR A 262 26.49 -2.77 -5.83
C THR A 262 25.75 -2.60 -7.15
N GLY A 263 26.27 -1.77 -8.05
CA GLY A 263 25.61 -1.45 -9.32
C GLY A 263 26.04 -0.08 -9.83
N ARG A 264 25.28 0.46 -10.78
CA ARG A 264 25.44 1.85 -11.24
C ARG A 264 24.23 2.64 -10.75
N LEU A 265 24.47 3.89 -10.39
CA LEU A 265 23.45 4.77 -9.84
C LEU A 265 23.46 6.06 -10.66
N ILE A 266 22.29 6.57 -11.02
CA ILE A 266 22.21 7.86 -11.71
C ILE A 266 22.18 9.03 -10.73
N PHE A 267 21.72 8.79 -9.50
CA PHE A 267 21.62 9.80 -8.46
C PHE A 267 21.75 9.20 -7.06
N HIS A 268 22.28 9.98 -6.12
CA HIS A 268 22.21 9.66 -4.70
C HIS A 268 22.22 10.94 -3.85
N ALA A 269 21.52 10.90 -2.72
CA ALA A 269 21.51 11.97 -1.73
C ALA A 269 21.39 11.41 -0.31
N LYS A 270 21.99 12.11 0.66
CA LYS A 270 21.77 11.87 2.08
C LYS A 270 20.91 13.00 2.62
N THR A 271 19.76 12.67 3.19
CA THR A 271 18.78 13.62 3.73
C THR A 271 18.62 13.42 5.24
N GLU A 272 17.73 14.18 5.86
CA GLU A 272 17.36 13.97 7.26
C GLU A 272 16.52 12.71 7.48
N TRP A 273 15.78 12.26 6.45
CA TRP A 273 14.98 11.03 6.49
C TRP A 273 15.75 9.77 6.09
N GLY A 274 16.99 9.91 5.63
CA GLY A 274 17.90 8.80 5.32
C GLY A 274 18.56 8.91 3.94
N THR A 275 19.05 7.79 3.42
CA THR A 275 19.73 7.75 2.11
C THR A 275 18.72 7.53 0.99
N PHE A 276 18.78 8.34 -0.05
CA PHE A 276 18.00 8.25 -1.28
C PHE A 276 18.93 7.85 -2.43
N VAL A 277 18.53 6.89 -3.25
CA VAL A 277 19.29 6.46 -4.44
C VAL A 277 18.36 6.30 -5.65
N ILE A 278 18.91 6.52 -6.85
CA ILE A 278 18.25 6.13 -8.11
C ILE A 278 19.19 5.22 -8.89
N GLY A 279 18.76 3.98 -9.13
CA GLY A 279 19.41 2.98 -9.96
C GLY A 279 19.43 3.36 -11.43
N ASP A 280 20.23 2.66 -12.23
CA ASP A 280 20.13 2.73 -13.68
C ASP A 280 19.27 1.57 -14.21
N THR A 281 19.46 1.14 -15.46
CA THR A 281 18.65 0.08 -16.08
C THR A 281 19.41 -1.25 -16.16
N GLU A 282 20.33 -1.50 -15.22
CA GLU A 282 21.10 -2.74 -15.15
C GLU A 282 20.97 -3.34 -13.77
N ASP A 283 21.30 -4.63 -13.65
CA ASP A 283 21.30 -5.33 -12.37
C ASP A 283 22.11 -4.62 -11.27
N ASN A 284 21.41 -4.30 -10.20
CA ASN A 284 21.84 -3.65 -8.98
C ASN A 284 21.60 -4.58 -7.77
N THR A 285 22.26 -4.29 -6.66
CA THR A 285 22.03 -4.96 -5.39
C THR A 285 22.04 -3.94 -4.26
N TYR A 286 20.96 -3.94 -3.49
CA TYR A 286 20.69 -3.02 -2.39
C TYR A 286 20.65 -3.76 -1.05
N GLU A 287 21.64 -3.57 -0.19
CA GLU A 287 21.79 -4.28 1.09
C GLU A 287 21.60 -3.36 2.32
N GLY A 288 21.46 -2.05 2.11
CA GLY A 288 21.26 -1.06 3.18
C GLY A 288 19.79 -0.72 3.46
N ASP A 289 19.55 -0.05 4.60
CA ASP A 289 18.24 0.50 4.94
C ASP A 289 18.09 1.91 4.33
N PHE A 290 17.49 1.98 3.14
CA PHE A 290 17.30 3.22 2.39
C PHE A 290 15.98 3.91 2.75
N ALA A 291 15.97 5.24 2.70
CA ALA A 291 14.76 6.05 2.83
C ALA A 291 13.99 6.09 1.50
N ALA A 292 14.70 5.96 0.38
CA ALA A 292 14.09 5.69 -0.91
C ALA A 292 15.07 5.01 -1.86
N ILE A 293 14.53 4.08 -2.64
CA ILE A 293 15.15 3.52 -3.84
C ILE A 293 14.19 3.77 -4.99
N ILE A 294 14.70 4.24 -6.11
CA ILE A 294 14.00 4.21 -7.39
C ILE A 294 14.93 3.47 -8.35
N ASP A 295 14.63 2.25 -8.71
CA ASP A 295 15.33 1.55 -9.77
C ASP A 295 14.64 1.79 -11.12
N LEU A 296 15.42 1.89 -12.20
CA LEU A 296 14.89 2.11 -13.54
C LEU A 296 14.81 0.81 -14.34
N GLY A 297 15.34 -0.28 -13.80
CA GLY A 297 15.10 -1.65 -14.21
C GLY A 297 16.37 -2.50 -14.23
N GLY A 298 16.24 -3.76 -14.63
CA GLY A 298 17.30 -4.75 -14.49
C GLY A 298 16.81 -5.91 -13.64
N ASN A 299 17.62 -6.95 -13.45
CA ASN A 299 17.25 -8.03 -12.52
C ASN A 299 18.00 -7.82 -11.21
N ASP A 300 17.36 -7.09 -10.31
CA ASP A 300 17.92 -6.55 -9.10
C ASP A 300 17.77 -7.48 -7.89
N THR A 301 18.47 -7.11 -6.83
CA THR A 301 18.39 -7.82 -5.56
C THR A 301 18.32 -6.87 -4.39
N TYR A 302 17.27 -6.98 -3.59
CA TYR A 302 16.99 -6.14 -2.44
C TYR A 302 17.10 -6.96 -1.16
N ARG A 303 18.02 -6.62 -0.24
CA ARG A 303 18.32 -7.38 0.98
C ARG A 303 18.25 -6.60 2.29
N GLY A 304 18.17 -5.27 2.22
CA GLY A 304 17.95 -4.43 3.41
C GLY A 304 16.46 -4.35 3.78
N ARG A 305 16.09 -3.50 4.74
CA ARG A 305 14.67 -3.14 4.98
C ARG A 305 14.12 -2.22 3.89
N CYS A 306 14.25 -2.64 2.64
CA CYS A 306 13.78 -1.89 1.49
C CYS A 306 12.27 -1.67 1.60
N ALA A 307 11.84 -0.41 1.44
CA ALA A 307 10.45 0.01 1.67
C ALA A 307 9.88 -0.35 3.06
N GLY A 308 10.74 -0.57 4.06
CA GLY A 308 10.36 -0.86 5.45
C GLY A 308 10.53 0.37 6.34
N ALA A 309 9.43 0.95 6.80
CA ALA A 309 9.43 2.14 7.65
C ALA A 309 9.14 1.77 9.11
N ILE A 310 10.19 1.56 9.91
CA ILE A 310 10.05 1.15 11.32
C ILE A 310 9.98 2.32 12.33
N GLY A 311 9.97 3.56 11.83
CA GLY A 311 9.85 4.73 12.69
C GLY A 311 11.12 4.96 13.52
N GLU A 312 10.99 5.11 14.84
CA GLU A 312 12.06 5.57 15.75
C GLU A 312 13.35 4.72 15.71
N LEU A 313 13.26 3.43 15.37
CA LEU A 313 14.44 2.56 15.26
C LEU A 313 15.25 2.78 13.96
N GLY A 314 14.63 3.35 12.93
CA GLY A 314 15.20 3.46 11.59
C GLY A 314 14.57 4.59 10.79
N ASN A 315 14.15 4.30 9.55
CA ASN A 315 13.50 5.29 8.70
C ASN A 315 12.00 5.36 9.01
N ALA A 316 11.45 6.56 9.21
CA ALA A 316 10.01 6.79 9.36
C ALA A 316 9.25 6.76 8.03
N TYR A 317 9.98 6.95 6.92
CA TYR A 317 9.51 6.82 5.56
C TYR A 317 10.47 5.91 4.78
N SER A 318 9.95 4.97 4.01
CA SER A 318 10.76 4.16 3.11
C SER A 318 10.00 3.89 1.82
N LEU A 319 10.56 4.33 0.70
CA LEU A 319 10.02 4.13 -0.65
C LEU A 319 10.90 3.16 -1.43
N LEU A 320 10.28 2.25 -2.18
CA LEU A 320 10.92 1.54 -3.27
C LEU A 320 10.01 1.64 -4.49
N ILE A 321 10.58 2.08 -5.61
CA ILE A 321 9.94 1.99 -6.92
C ILE A 321 10.88 1.20 -7.80
N ASP A 322 10.44 0.04 -8.30
CA ASP A 322 11.10 -0.70 -9.38
C ASP A 322 10.24 -0.58 -10.64
N LEU A 323 10.86 -0.60 -11.81
CA LEU A 323 10.17 -0.31 -13.06
C LEU A 323 10.08 -1.48 -14.03
N GLU A 324 11.10 -2.34 -14.08
CA GLU A 324 11.19 -3.47 -15.02
C GLU A 324 12.23 -4.46 -14.50
N GLY A 325 11.92 -5.75 -14.41
CA GLY A 325 12.94 -6.72 -14.00
C GLY A 325 12.42 -8.12 -13.81
N ASP A 326 13.26 -9.08 -13.45
CA ASP A 326 12.80 -10.24 -12.68
C ASP A 326 13.63 -10.22 -11.39
N ASP A 327 13.03 -9.74 -10.31
CA ASP A 327 13.70 -9.22 -9.14
C ASP A 327 13.64 -10.14 -7.93
N TYR A 328 14.65 -10.02 -7.07
CA TYR A 328 14.78 -10.82 -5.87
C TYR A 328 14.79 -9.95 -4.61
N TYR A 329 13.63 -9.88 -3.96
CA TYR A 329 13.43 -9.18 -2.70
C TYR A 329 13.59 -10.15 -1.53
N ASP A 330 14.73 -10.10 -0.82
CA ASP A 330 15.10 -11.05 0.23
C ASP A 330 15.48 -10.38 1.55
N SER A 331 14.44 -10.16 2.36
CA SER A 331 14.48 -9.68 3.74
C SER A 331 14.08 -10.78 4.73
N ASP A 332 14.34 -12.07 4.45
CA ASP A 332 13.80 -13.22 5.23
C ASP A 332 14.14 -13.14 6.74
N ASP A 333 15.28 -12.55 7.08
CA ASP A 333 15.75 -12.39 8.47
C ASP A 333 15.29 -11.08 9.15
N LEU A 334 14.56 -10.22 8.44
CA LEU A 334 14.12 -8.90 8.92
C LEU A 334 12.60 -8.81 8.97
N ASP A 335 12.08 -8.24 10.04
CA ASP A 335 10.70 -7.76 10.05
C ASP A 335 10.61 -6.36 9.39
N VAL A 336 9.42 -5.88 9.04
CA VAL A 336 9.20 -4.51 8.54
C VAL A 336 10.00 -4.23 7.26
N ALA A 337 9.56 -4.82 6.15
CA ALA A 337 10.12 -4.64 4.82
C ALA A 337 9.05 -4.74 3.71
N HIS A 338 9.43 -4.42 2.47
CA HIS A 338 8.60 -4.57 1.27
C HIS A 338 7.28 -3.81 1.38
N GLY A 339 7.35 -2.50 1.61
CA GLY A 339 6.19 -1.63 1.68
C GLY A 339 5.48 -1.66 3.03
N ALA A 340 6.19 -1.91 4.14
CA ALA A 340 5.58 -2.01 5.45
C ALA A 340 5.79 -0.77 6.32
N GLY A 341 4.78 -0.40 7.10
CA GLY A 341 4.81 0.71 8.03
C GLY A 341 4.60 0.30 9.48
N VAL A 342 5.55 0.64 10.35
CA VAL A 342 5.45 0.62 11.81
C VAL A 342 5.79 1.99 12.37
N LEU A 343 4.78 2.71 12.87
CA LEU A 343 4.88 4.13 13.26
C LEU A 343 5.46 5.02 12.14
N GLY A 344 5.28 4.58 10.90
CA GLY A 344 5.84 5.16 9.70
C GLY A 344 5.07 4.74 8.46
N ILE A 345 5.58 5.14 7.29
CA ILE A 345 4.97 4.87 5.99
C ILE A 345 5.97 4.17 5.08
N GLY A 346 5.69 2.89 4.78
CA GLY A 346 6.43 2.08 3.82
C GLY A 346 5.64 1.93 2.53
N ILE A 347 6.26 2.19 1.39
CA ILE A 347 5.65 2.07 0.06
C ILE A 347 6.61 1.31 -0.86
N LEU A 348 6.15 0.20 -1.42
CA LEU A 348 6.81 -0.51 -2.50
C LEU A 348 5.90 -0.50 -3.73
N ILE A 349 6.43 -0.09 -4.88
CA ILE A 349 5.77 -0.15 -6.17
C ILE A 349 6.71 -0.89 -7.11
N ASP A 350 6.35 -2.11 -7.47
CA ASP A 350 6.95 -2.84 -8.59
C ASP A 350 6.00 -2.73 -9.80
N ARG A 351 6.54 -2.66 -11.01
CA ARG A 351 5.79 -2.26 -12.22
C ARG A 351 5.71 -3.32 -13.30
N ASP A 352 6.64 -4.26 -13.34
CA ASP A 352 6.69 -5.34 -14.33
C ASP A 352 7.78 -6.34 -13.93
N GLY A 353 7.45 -7.62 -13.83
CA GLY A 353 8.47 -8.62 -13.64
C GLY A 353 7.98 -10.04 -13.43
N ASN A 354 8.83 -10.94 -12.95
CA ASN A 354 8.40 -12.18 -12.30
C ASN A 354 9.24 -12.31 -11.04
N ASP A 355 8.64 -11.89 -9.93
CA ASP A 355 9.42 -11.47 -8.79
C ASP A 355 9.33 -12.48 -7.65
N THR A 356 10.36 -12.48 -6.83
CA THR A 356 10.38 -13.31 -5.63
C THR A 356 10.51 -12.44 -4.41
N TYR A 357 9.47 -12.48 -3.58
CA TYR A 357 9.41 -11.75 -2.32
C TYR A 357 9.57 -12.69 -1.15
N ARG A 358 10.64 -12.53 -0.38
CA ARG A 358 10.93 -13.28 0.85
C ARG A 358 11.18 -12.32 1.98
N SER A 359 10.41 -12.45 3.06
CA SER A 359 10.50 -11.54 4.19
C SER A 359 10.17 -12.24 5.51
N GLY A 360 10.53 -11.60 6.62
CA GLY A 360 10.10 -12.00 7.96
C GLY A 360 8.60 -11.79 8.20
N GLY A 361 8.26 -11.17 9.32
CA GLY A 361 6.90 -10.71 9.61
C GLY A 361 6.76 -9.20 9.43
N TYR A 362 5.53 -8.67 9.48
CA TYR A 362 5.27 -7.24 9.33
C TYR A 362 5.74 -6.69 7.98
N SER A 363 5.56 -7.43 6.89
CA SER A 363 6.13 -7.10 5.59
C SER A 363 5.10 -7.20 4.46
N GLN A 364 5.47 -6.84 3.23
CA GLN A 364 4.60 -6.95 2.05
C GLN A 364 3.30 -6.16 2.23
N GLY A 365 3.42 -4.84 2.35
CA GLY A 365 2.25 -3.96 2.49
C GLY A 365 1.62 -3.96 3.88
N ALA A 366 2.30 -4.43 4.93
CA ALA A 366 1.72 -4.47 6.27
C ALA A 366 1.74 -3.09 6.95
N GLY A 367 0.62 -2.69 7.56
CA GLY A 367 0.51 -1.46 8.37
C GLY A 367 0.22 -1.77 9.83
N MET A 368 1.25 -1.77 10.67
CA MET A 368 1.16 -2.02 12.11
C MET A 368 1.48 -0.74 12.86
N PHE A 369 0.47 -0.01 13.32
CA PHE A 369 0.64 1.37 13.80
C PHE A 369 1.18 2.31 12.72
N GLY A 370 0.83 2.09 11.45
CA GLY A 370 1.40 2.85 10.33
C GLY A 370 0.69 2.56 9.01
N ILE A 371 1.28 3.00 7.91
CA ILE A 371 0.78 2.74 6.56
C ILE A 371 1.79 1.85 5.82
N GLY A 372 1.32 0.71 5.35
CA GLY A 372 2.06 -0.17 4.44
C GLY A 372 1.34 -0.28 3.10
N PHE A 373 2.05 0.00 2.02
CA PHE A 373 1.60 -0.19 0.65
C PHE A 373 2.60 -1.01 -0.13
N HIS A 374 2.13 -2.07 -0.74
CA HIS A 374 2.86 -2.83 -1.74
C HIS A 374 1.96 -2.93 -2.97
N VAL A 375 2.41 -2.37 -4.07
CA VAL A 375 1.72 -2.40 -5.36
C VAL A 375 2.62 -3.13 -6.32
N ASP A 376 2.09 -4.15 -6.98
CA ASP A 376 2.80 -4.94 -7.97
C ASP A 376 1.96 -5.04 -9.24
N HIS A 377 2.64 -5.13 -10.37
CA HIS A 377 2.01 -5.06 -11.68
C HIS A 377 2.68 -6.04 -12.64
N ASN A 378 1.86 -6.93 -13.19
CA ASN A 378 2.22 -8.04 -14.07
C ASN A 378 3.20 -9.01 -13.42
N GLY A 379 3.23 -10.24 -13.95
CA GLY A 379 4.20 -11.23 -13.51
C GLY A 379 3.58 -12.46 -12.91
N ALA A 380 4.41 -13.46 -12.69
CA ALA A 380 4.06 -14.64 -11.93
C ALA A 380 4.97 -14.72 -10.70
N ASP A 381 4.47 -14.21 -9.58
CA ASP A 381 5.26 -13.89 -8.41
C ASP A 381 5.24 -14.98 -7.34
N ASP A 382 6.35 -15.11 -6.61
CA ASP A 382 6.46 -15.99 -5.44
C ASP A 382 6.62 -15.17 -4.16
N ARG A 383 5.49 -14.93 -3.49
CA ARG A 383 5.40 -14.12 -2.27
C ARG A 383 5.38 -14.97 -1.02
N ARG A 384 6.44 -14.89 -0.22
CA ARG A 384 6.63 -15.68 1.01
C ARG A 384 7.03 -14.86 2.21
N GLY A 385 6.49 -15.24 3.36
CA GLY A 385 6.98 -14.74 4.64
C GLY A 385 6.30 -15.42 5.81
N ARG A 386 6.33 -14.76 6.96
CA ARG A 386 5.98 -15.38 8.24
C ARG A 386 4.60 -14.97 8.73
N TYR A 387 4.45 -13.81 9.35
CA TYR A 387 3.20 -13.43 10.03
C TYR A 387 2.96 -11.93 9.90
N PHE A 388 1.69 -11.52 9.94
CA PHE A 388 1.29 -10.11 9.78
C PHE A 388 1.85 -9.49 8.49
N MET A 389 1.41 -9.98 7.34
CA MET A 389 1.98 -9.58 6.04
C MET A 389 0.93 -9.63 4.93
N GLN A 390 1.29 -9.20 3.72
CA GLN A 390 0.41 -9.25 2.55
C GLN A 390 -0.87 -8.44 2.79
N GLY A 391 -0.67 -7.14 3.01
CA GLY A 391 -1.76 -6.19 3.23
C GLY A 391 -2.47 -6.33 4.58
N ALA A 392 -1.75 -6.72 5.63
CA ALA A 392 -2.31 -6.81 6.98
C ALA A 392 -2.29 -5.44 7.69
N GLY A 393 -3.38 -5.06 8.36
CA GLY A 393 -3.52 -3.76 9.05
C GLY A 393 -3.92 -3.88 10.52
N HIS A 394 -3.31 -3.09 11.40
CA HIS A 394 -3.65 -2.99 12.83
C HIS A 394 -3.30 -1.60 13.35
N CYS A 395 -4.28 -0.86 13.89
CA CYS A 395 -4.13 0.56 14.23
C CYS A 395 -3.43 1.36 13.10
N GLY A 396 -3.84 1.09 11.86
CA GLY A 396 -3.05 1.40 10.67
C GLY A 396 -3.67 0.77 9.43
N VAL A 397 -3.06 1.03 8.28
CA VAL A 397 -3.54 0.59 6.97
C VAL A 397 -2.48 -0.29 6.33
N GLY A 398 -2.84 -1.53 5.99
CA GLY A 398 -2.01 -2.43 5.20
C GLY A 398 -2.66 -2.74 3.86
N VAL A 399 -1.91 -2.59 2.77
CA VAL A 399 -2.38 -2.76 1.40
C VAL A 399 -1.37 -3.57 0.60
N LEU A 400 -1.84 -4.66 0.00
CA LEU A 400 -1.19 -5.34 -1.12
C LEU A 400 -2.16 -5.28 -2.30
N ILE A 401 -1.72 -4.65 -3.39
CA ILE A 401 -2.42 -4.64 -4.68
C ILE A 401 -1.50 -5.35 -5.65
N ASP A 402 -1.91 -6.52 -6.08
CA ASP A 402 -1.29 -7.26 -7.16
C ASP A 402 -2.20 -7.17 -8.38
N THR A 403 -1.66 -6.80 -9.53
CA THR A 403 -2.45 -6.71 -10.75
C THR A 403 -1.74 -7.44 -11.87
N GLY A 404 -2.47 -8.14 -12.73
CA GLY A 404 -1.84 -8.98 -13.74
C GLY A 404 -2.62 -9.15 -15.03
N ASP A 405 -2.13 -10.07 -15.87
CA ASP A 405 -2.85 -10.53 -17.06
C ASP A 405 -3.24 -12.00 -16.91
N GLU A 406 -3.91 -12.56 -17.92
CA GLU A 406 -4.33 -13.98 -17.89
C GLU A 406 -3.18 -15.01 -17.78
N LYS A 407 -1.91 -14.58 -17.76
CA LYS A 407 -0.71 -15.41 -17.59
C LYS A 407 -0.03 -15.22 -16.25
N SER A 408 -0.46 -14.24 -15.45
CA SER A 408 -0.06 -14.13 -14.05
C SER A 408 -0.51 -15.39 -13.29
N ASP A 409 0.37 -15.92 -12.44
CA ASP A 409 0.14 -17.14 -11.63
C ASP A 409 0.86 -16.98 -10.29
N ASP A 410 0.34 -16.06 -9.49
CA ASP A 410 0.96 -15.64 -8.24
C ASP A 410 0.79 -16.66 -7.11
N ARG A 411 1.78 -16.68 -6.23
CA ARG A 411 1.82 -17.58 -5.08
C ARG A 411 1.99 -16.80 -3.80
N TYR A 412 1.01 -16.94 -2.92
CA TYR A 412 1.00 -16.30 -1.61
C TYR A 412 1.20 -17.34 -0.50
N LEU A 413 2.30 -17.20 0.24
CA LEU A 413 2.57 -17.98 1.44
C LEU A 413 2.83 -17.07 2.64
N GLY A 414 1.81 -16.90 3.47
CA GLY A 414 1.90 -16.36 4.82
C GLY A 414 1.43 -17.39 5.85
N SER A 415 1.87 -17.25 7.11
CA SER A 415 1.41 -18.13 8.20
C SER A 415 0.13 -17.57 8.85
N THR A 416 0.25 -16.60 9.76
CA THR A 416 -0.87 -16.10 10.57
C THR A 416 -1.00 -14.59 10.46
N TRP A 417 -2.25 -14.10 10.54
CA TRP A 417 -2.59 -12.67 10.44
C TRP A 417 -2.16 -12.02 9.13
N SER A 418 -2.18 -12.78 8.03
CA SER A 418 -1.76 -12.32 6.71
C SER A 418 -2.94 -12.25 5.73
N GLN A 419 -2.68 -11.78 4.51
CA GLN A 419 -3.62 -11.81 3.37
C GLN A 419 -4.88 -10.99 3.63
N GLY A 420 -4.72 -9.67 3.67
CA GLY A 420 -5.82 -8.73 3.92
C GLY A 420 -6.39 -8.79 5.34
N PHE A 421 -5.61 -9.31 6.30
CA PHE A 421 -6.04 -9.37 7.70
C PHE A 421 -6.18 -7.97 8.32
N ALA A 422 -7.27 -7.73 9.04
CA ALA A 422 -7.46 -6.50 9.81
C ALA A 422 -7.61 -6.80 11.31
N GLY A 423 -6.77 -6.15 12.12
CA GLY A 423 -6.85 -6.13 13.57
C GLY A 423 -7.64 -4.94 14.11
N VAL A 424 -7.52 -4.68 15.42
CA VAL A 424 -8.19 -3.56 16.08
C VAL A 424 -7.80 -2.24 15.42
N TYR A 425 -8.81 -1.43 15.09
CA TYR A 425 -8.68 -0.11 14.47
C TYR A 425 -7.77 -0.06 13.23
N GLY A 426 -7.68 -1.17 12.50
CA GLY A 426 -6.89 -1.26 11.28
C GLY A 426 -7.74 -1.61 10.06
N TYR A 427 -7.18 -1.35 8.89
CA TYR A 427 -7.72 -1.77 7.61
C TYR A 427 -6.67 -2.62 6.87
N GLY A 428 -7.04 -3.81 6.44
CA GLY A 428 -6.18 -4.70 5.66
C GLY A 428 -6.81 -5.01 4.31
N LEU A 429 -6.04 -4.90 3.23
CA LEU A 429 -6.46 -5.16 1.86
C LEU A 429 -5.43 -6.05 1.17
N LEU A 430 -5.89 -7.17 0.62
CA LEU A 430 -5.20 -7.87 -0.45
C LEU A 430 -6.14 -7.85 -1.66
N PHE A 431 -5.68 -7.23 -2.73
CA PHE A 431 -6.31 -7.28 -4.05
C PHE A 431 -5.37 -8.00 -5.00
N ASP A 432 -5.93 -8.85 -5.84
CA ASP A 432 -5.25 -9.69 -6.82
C ASP A 432 -6.25 -9.90 -7.98
N ASP A 433 -5.87 -9.49 -9.20
CA ASP A 433 -6.66 -9.67 -10.43
C ASP A 433 -5.98 -10.50 -11.54
N GLY A 434 -4.86 -11.17 -11.24
CA GLY A 434 -4.01 -11.87 -12.22
C GLY A 434 -3.50 -13.22 -11.77
#